data_AF-K7FFU3-F1
#
_entry.id   AF-K7FFU3-F1
#
_cell.length_a   1.000
_cell.length_b   1.000
_cell.length_c   1.000
_cell.angle_alpha   90.00
_cell.angle_beta   90.00
_cell.angle_gamma   90.00
#
_symmetry.space_group_name_H-M   'P 1'
#
loop_
_entity.id
_entity.type
_entity.pdbx_description
1 polymer ?
#
loop_
_entity_poly.entity_id
_entity_poly.type
_entity_poly.pdbx_seq_one_letter_code
_entity_poly.pdbx_strand_id
1 'polypeptide(L)'
;MLSAYMRIKYPNLVAGALAASAPLLSVAGIGDPNEFFQAVTANFQNASPACAKAVSKAFQEINDLYLSGAYDRISSEMSVCQRLSSKEDIYQLFGFARNAFTMMAMLNYPYKTDFLGHLPAHPVKVSARVLEGSRRAFKPSRDHECYHVLNCFHFVLSLNRSGTNCSGVDG
;
A
#
# COMPACT_ATOMS: atom_id res chain seq x y z
N MET A 1 8.16 19.76 -8.92
CA MET A 1 9.59 20.12 -8.77
C MET A 1 10.10 20.88 -9.98
N LEU A 2 9.98 20.32 -11.19
CA LEU A 2 10.45 20.97 -12.43
C LEU A 2 9.93 22.39 -12.63
N SER A 3 8.65 22.67 -12.39
CA SER A 3 8.11 24.04 -12.47
C SER A 3 8.85 25.02 -11.56
N ALA A 4 9.15 24.63 -10.32
CA ALA A 4 9.92 25.46 -9.38
C ALA A 4 11.35 25.66 -9.88
N TYR A 5 12.01 24.59 -10.35
CA TYR A 5 13.38 24.67 -10.88
C TYR A 5 13.48 25.55 -12.13
N MET A 6 12.47 25.52 -13.01
CA MET A 6 12.44 26.39 -14.18
C MET A 6 12.39 27.87 -13.79
N ARG A 7 11.57 28.23 -12.79
CA ARG A 7 11.53 29.59 -12.27
C ARG A 7 12.82 30.00 -11.54
N ILE A 8 13.44 29.09 -10.80
CA ILE A 8 14.70 29.36 -10.09
C ILE A 8 15.86 29.56 -11.08
N LYS A 9 15.98 28.71 -12.10
CA LYS A 9 17.11 28.72 -13.05
C LYS A 9 16.94 29.69 -14.21
N TYR A 10 15.70 29.96 -14.62
CA TYR A 10 15.39 30.80 -15.78
C TYR A 10 14.34 31.87 -15.45
N PRO A 11 14.58 32.74 -14.45
CA PRO A 11 13.61 33.75 -14.02
C PRO A 11 13.33 34.82 -15.09
N ASN A 12 14.22 34.97 -16.07
CA ASN A 12 14.04 35.85 -17.23
C ASN A 12 13.11 35.26 -18.30
N LEU A 13 12.84 33.94 -18.27
CA LEU A 13 11.98 33.26 -19.25
C LEU A 13 10.57 32.99 -18.72
N VAL A 14 10.44 32.69 -17.42
CA VAL A 14 9.13 32.39 -16.79
C VAL A 14 8.84 33.38 -15.67
N ALA A 15 7.67 34.02 -15.71
CA ALA A 15 7.29 35.05 -14.73
C ALA A 15 6.99 34.48 -13.33
N GLY A 16 6.56 33.22 -13.24
CA GLY A 16 6.21 32.54 -11.99
C GLY A 16 6.04 31.04 -12.20
N ALA A 17 5.86 30.30 -11.10
CA ALA A 17 5.63 28.86 -11.13
C ALA A 17 4.70 28.40 -10.01
N LEU A 18 3.74 27.53 -10.34
CA LEU A 18 2.97 26.74 -9.38
C LEU A 18 3.58 25.34 -9.29
N ALA A 19 4.03 24.96 -8.10
CA ALA A 19 4.65 23.66 -7.84
C ALA A 19 3.80 22.86 -6.84
N ALA A 20 2.68 22.31 -7.32
CA ALA A 20 1.79 21.49 -6.51
C ALA A 20 2.45 20.15 -6.12
N SER A 21 2.32 19.77 -4.84
CA SER A 21 2.84 18.52 -4.27
C SER A 21 4.29 18.20 -4.65
N ALA A 22 5.16 19.21 -4.64
CA ALA A 22 6.56 19.08 -5.04
C ALA A 22 7.48 18.91 -3.82
N PRO A 23 7.99 17.70 -3.51
CA PRO A 23 8.76 17.43 -2.30
C PRO A 23 10.24 17.85 -2.43
N LEU A 24 10.49 19.13 -2.70
CA LEU A 24 11.84 19.67 -3.00
C LEU A 24 12.88 19.37 -1.92
N LEU A 25 12.52 19.44 -0.63
CA LEU A 25 13.44 19.20 0.48
C LEU A 25 13.81 17.72 0.61
N SER A 26 12.79 16.85 0.59
CA SER A 26 12.99 15.41 0.74
C SER A 26 13.89 14.84 -0.38
N VAL A 27 13.68 15.25 -1.64
CA VAL A 27 14.54 14.81 -2.75
C VAL A 27 15.96 15.39 -2.71
N ALA A 28 16.16 16.47 -1.96
CA ALA A 28 17.49 17.04 -1.70
C ALA A 28 18.19 16.36 -0.50
N GLY A 29 17.59 15.33 0.10
CA GLY A 29 18.12 14.65 1.28
C GLY A 29 17.97 15.45 2.58
N ILE A 30 17.06 16.44 2.61
CA ILE A 30 16.81 17.30 3.77
C ILE A 30 15.51 16.88 4.44
N GLY A 31 15.55 16.63 5.75
CA GLY A 31 14.39 16.24 6.56
C GLY A 31 14.55 14.87 7.25
N ASP A 32 13.49 14.36 7.86
CA ASP A 32 13.46 13.02 8.45
C ASP A 32 13.14 11.98 7.36
N PRO A 33 14.00 10.97 7.11
CA PRO A 33 13.71 9.92 6.13
C PRO A 33 12.45 9.09 6.45
N ASN A 34 11.95 9.14 7.69
CA ASN A 34 10.76 8.42 8.11
C ASN A 34 9.46 9.21 7.90
N GLU A 35 9.55 10.52 7.63
CA GLU A 35 8.41 11.44 7.59
C GLU A 35 7.32 10.95 6.62
N PHE A 36 7.73 10.46 5.45
CA PHE A 36 6.80 9.98 4.43
C PHE A 36 5.90 8.85 4.93
N PHE A 37 6.48 7.80 5.52
CA PHE A 37 5.71 6.66 6.00
C PHE A 37 5.00 6.96 7.33
N GLN A 38 5.52 7.88 8.15
CA GLN A 38 4.76 8.41 9.29
C GLN A 38 3.48 9.12 8.82
N ALA A 39 3.57 9.94 7.76
CA ALA A 39 2.40 10.59 7.17
C ALA A 39 1.41 9.59 6.55
N VAL A 40 1.89 8.53 5.89
CA VAL A 40 1.02 7.44 5.43
C VAL A 40 0.30 6.78 6.60
N THR A 41 1.02 6.40 7.67
CA THR A 41 0.40 5.84 8.88
C THR A 41 -0.63 6.78 9.49
N ALA A 42 -0.33 8.09 9.56
CA ALA A 42 -1.24 9.09 10.09
C ALA A 42 -2.56 9.17 9.29
N ASN A 43 -2.54 9.00 7.96
CA ASN A 43 -3.77 8.95 7.16
C ASN A 43 -4.69 7.81 7.60
N PHE A 44 -4.13 6.62 7.81
CA PHE A 44 -4.90 5.45 8.26
C PHE A 44 -5.32 5.57 9.73
N GLN A 45 -4.46 6.10 10.59
CA GLN A 45 -4.76 6.38 12.00
C GLN A 45 -5.92 7.37 12.14
N ASN A 46 -5.95 8.43 11.33
CA ASN A 46 -7.01 9.44 11.33
C ASN A 46 -8.32 8.89 10.77
N ALA A 47 -8.26 7.98 9.78
CA ALA A 47 -9.44 7.30 9.27
C ALA A 47 -9.99 6.29 10.27
N SER A 48 -9.12 5.51 10.91
CA SER A 48 -9.43 4.73 12.11
C SER A 48 -8.17 4.26 12.87
N PRO A 49 -8.06 4.58 14.17
CA PRO A 49 -7.00 4.07 15.04
C PRO A 49 -6.94 2.54 15.12
N ALA A 50 -8.09 1.87 15.08
CA ALA A 50 -8.15 0.41 15.15
C ALA A 50 -7.60 -0.24 13.88
N CYS A 51 -7.81 0.38 12.72
CA CYS A 51 -7.22 -0.06 11.45
C CYS A 51 -5.69 0.01 11.49
N ALA A 52 -5.11 1.15 11.87
CA ALA A 52 -3.65 1.31 11.92
C ALA A 52 -2.99 0.29 12.86
N LYS A 53 -3.62 0.01 14.01
CA LYS A 53 -3.18 -1.04 14.94
C LYS A 53 -3.29 -2.44 14.33
N ALA A 54 -4.38 -2.74 13.62
CA ALA A 54 -4.58 -4.03 12.96
C ALA A 54 -3.55 -4.26 11.84
N VAL A 55 -3.26 -3.23 11.04
CA VAL A 55 -2.21 -3.30 10.00
C VAL A 55 -0.86 -3.58 10.64
N SER A 56 -0.48 -2.81 11.67
CA SER A 56 0.80 -3.02 12.37
C SER A 56 0.93 -4.46 12.91
N LYS A 57 -0.15 -4.99 13.50
CA LYS A 57 -0.20 -6.37 13.98
C LYS A 57 -0.07 -7.39 12.84
N ALA A 58 -0.72 -7.18 11.70
CA ALA A 58 -0.62 -8.09 10.55
C ALA A 58 0.82 -8.18 10.02
N PHE A 59 1.54 -7.05 9.91
CA PHE A 59 2.95 -7.06 9.52
C PHE A 59 3.84 -7.78 10.54
N GLN A 60 3.54 -7.65 11.84
CA GLN A 60 4.24 -8.40 12.90
C GLN A 60 4.00 -9.91 12.76
N GLU A 61 2.76 -10.35 12.55
CA GLU A 61 2.43 -11.77 12.37
C GLU A 61 3.14 -12.38 11.15
N ILE A 62 3.22 -11.67 10.02
CA ILE A 62 3.99 -12.11 8.85
C ILE A 62 5.48 -12.25 9.19
N ASN A 63 6.03 -11.30 9.94
CA ASN A 63 7.43 -11.35 10.36
C ASN A 63 7.71 -12.53 11.31
N ASP A 64 6.80 -12.83 12.25
CA ASP A 64 6.93 -13.97 13.16
C ASP A 64 6.84 -15.32 12.41
N LEU A 65 5.95 -15.41 11.42
CA LEU A 65 5.88 -16.56 10.52
C LEU A 65 7.17 -16.73 9.70
N TYR A 66 7.74 -15.62 9.23
CA TYR A 66 9.02 -15.64 8.52
C TYR A 66 10.15 -16.13 9.43
N LEU A 67 10.24 -15.63 10.66
CA LEU A 67 11.25 -16.04 11.63
C LEU A 67 11.14 -17.51 12.04
N SER A 68 9.94 -18.08 11.97
CA SER A 68 9.71 -19.51 12.20
C SER A 68 9.89 -20.40 10.96
N GLY A 69 10.25 -19.82 9.80
CA GLY A 69 10.47 -20.54 8.55
C GLY A 69 9.18 -20.98 7.84
N ALA A 70 8.02 -20.42 8.21
CA ALA A 70 6.72 -20.83 7.72
C ALA A 70 6.31 -20.17 6.38
N TYR A 71 7.19 -20.20 5.37
CA TYR A 71 6.97 -19.54 4.07
C TYR A 71 5.71 -20.03 3.35
N ASP A 72 5.39 -21.31 3.45
CA ASP A 72 4.22 -21.93 2.83
C ASP A 72 2.93 -21.36 3.38
N ARG A 73 2.93 -21.17 4.70
CA ARG A 73 1.82 -20.58 5.41
C ARG A 73 1.63 -19.15 4.91
N ILE A 74 2.67 -18.32 4.95
CA ILE A 74 2.62 -16.94 4.42
C ILE A 74 2.13 -16.92 2.96
N SER A 75 2.65 -17.82 2.11
CA SER A 75 2.27 -17.88 0.70
C SER A 75 0.78 -18.15 0.51
N SER A 76 0.26 -19.11 1.30
CA SER A 76 -1.16 -19.45 1.30
C SER A 76 -2.02 -18.35 1.95
N GLU A 77 -1.57 -17.72 3.04
CA GLU A 77 -2.35 -16.67 3.72
C GLU A 77 -2.42 -15.40 2.88
N MET A 78 -1.40 -15.11 2.09
CA MET A 78 -1.32 -13.88 1.30
C MET A 78 -1.83 -14.07 -0.12
N SER A 79 -2.20 -15.31 -0.50
CA SER A 79 -2.65 -15.69 -1.84
C SER A 79 -1.71 -15.17 -2.94
N VAL A 80 -0.40 -15.29 -2.73
CA VAL A 80 0.61 -14.91 -3.72
C VAL A 80 0.67 -15.97 -4.82
N CYS A 81 0.82 -15.55 -6.08
CA CYS A 81 0.89 -16.49 -7.21
C CYS A 81 2.17 -17.32 -7.19
N GLN A 82 3.29 -16.73 -6.76
CA GLN A 82 4.58 -17.42 -6.62
C GLN A 82 4.79 -17.78 -5.16
N ARG A 83 5.19 -19.02 -4.93
CA ARG A 83 5.52 -19.52 -3.59
C ARG A 83 6.75 -18.80 -3.06
N LEU A 84 6.64 -18.23 -1.87
CA LEU A 84 7.74 -17.57 -1.17
C LEU A 84 8.73 -18.63 -0.70
N SER A 85 10.02 -18.37 -0.87
CA SER A 85 11.08 -19.33 -0.53
C SER A 85 12.33 -18.67 0.05
N SER A 86 12.45 -17.35 -0.08
CA SER A 86 13.64 -16.60 0.31
C SER A 86 13.29 -15.40 1.21
N LYS A 87 14.33 -14.86 1.84
CA LYS A 87 14.23 -13.61 2.60
C LYS A 87 13.86 -12.44 1.69
N GLU A 88 14.39 -12.45 0.47
CA GLU A 88 14.14 -11.46 -0.55
C GLU A 88 12.66 -11.43 -0.93
N ASP A 89 12.01 -12.59 -1.05
CA ASP A 89 10.58 -12.70 -1.33
C ASP A 89 9.73 -12.05 -0.22
N ILE A 90 10.14 -12.20 1.04
CA ILE A 90 9.46 -11.58 2.19
C ILE A 90 9.64 -10.05 2.17
N TYR A 91 10.83 -9.55 1.84
CA TYR A 91 11.03 -8.12 1.65
C TYR A 91 10.22 -7.56 0.49
N GLN A 92 10.11 -8.29 -0.62
CA GLN A 92 9.26 -7.91 -1.75
C GLN A 92 7.78 -7.88 -1.34
N LEU A 93 7.32 -8.89 -0.59
CA LEU A 93 5.97 -8.93 -0.05
C LEU A 93 5.68 -7.69 0.82
N PHE A 94 6.58 -7.33 1.74
CA PHE A 94 6.43 -6.13 2.55
C PHE A 94 6.47 -4.83 1.73
N GLY A 95 7.35 -4.76 0.72
CA GLY A 95 7.41 -3.64 -0.21
C GLY A 95 6.11 -3.45 -0.98
N PHE A 96 5.58 -4.54 -1.54
CA PHE A 96 4.30 -4.58 -2.25
C PHE A 96 3.14 -4.16 -1.34
N ALA A 97 3.08 -4.73 -0.13
CA ALA A 97 2.11 -4.40 0.90
C ALA A 97 2.11 -2.91 1.23
N ARG A 98 3.30 -2.36 1.53
CA ARG A 98 3.47 -0.96 1.92
C ARG A 98 3.10 -0.01 0.78
N ASN A 99 3.37 -0.40 -0.45
CA ASN A 99 3.01 0.40 -1.63
C ASN A 99 1.50 0.58 -1.76
N ALA A 100 0.69 -0.43 -1.41
CA ALA A 100 -0.76 -0.31 -1.37
C ALA A 100 -1.24 0.86 -0.49
N PHE A 101 -0.75 0.93 0.75
CA PHE A 101 -1.09 2.00 1.69
C PHE A 101 -0.63 3.36 1.18
N THR A 102 0.54 3.41 0.55
CA THR A 102 1.09 4.62 -0.08
C THR A 102 0.17 5.14 -1.18
N MET A 103 -0.25 4.26 -2.10
CA MET A 103 -1.15 4.62 -3.21
C MET A 103 -2.51 5.12 -2.70
N MET A 104 -3.09 4.44 -1.71
CA MET A 104 -4.35 4.88 -1.11
C MET A 104 -4.23 6.24 -0.41
N ALA A 105 -3.12 6.49 0.30
CA ALA A 105 -2.88 7.77 0.96
C ALA A 105 -2.68 8.91 -0.05
N MET A 106 -1.88 8.69 -1.09
CA MET A 106 -1.62 9.69 -2.13
C MET A 106 -2.87 10.04 -2.95
N LEU A 107 -3.75 9.06 -3.16
CA LEU A 107 -4.95 9.19 -4.00
C LEU A 107 -6.24 9.28 -3.16
N ASN A 108 -6.15 9.79 -1.94
CA ASN A 108 -7.28 9.86 -1.00
C ASN A 108 -8.30 10.97 -1.34
N TYR A 109 -8.78 10.99 -2.58
CA TYR A 109 -9.69 12.00 -3.09
C TYR A 109 -11.13 11.81 -2.57
N PRO A 110 -11.93 12.88 -2.44
CA PRO A 110 -13.31 12.82 -1.95
C PRO A 110 -14.33 12.30 -3.00
N TYR A 111 -13.87 11.89 -4.17
CA TYR A 111 -14.66 11.36 -5.27
C TYR A 111 -13.93 10.19 -5.93
N LYS A 112 -14.64 9.41 -6.76
CA LYS A 112 -14.06 8.30 -7.52
C LYS A 112 -13.01 8.83 -8.50
N THR A 113 -11.86 8.17 -8.59
CA THR A 113 -10.78 8.56 -9.51
C THR A 113 -10.19 7.36 -10.24
N ASP A 114 -9.77 7.59 -11.47
CA ASP A 114 -9.20 6.58 -12.37
C ASP A 114 -7.82 7.05 -12.88
N PHE A 115 -6.94 7.52 -11.96
CA PHE A 115 -5.64 8.13 -12.33
C PHE A 115 -4.51 7.09 -12.43
N LEU A 116 -4.12 6.48 -11.32
CA LEU A 116 -3.15 5.36 -11.28
C LEU A 116 -3.83 3.99 -11.09
N GLY A 117 -5.16 4.00 -10.97
CA GLY A 117 -6.01 2.84 -10.70
C GLY A 117 -7.43 3.30 -10.39
N HIS A 118 -8.37 2.36 -10.40
CA HIS A 118 -9.81 2.62 -10.22
C HIS A 118 -10.24 2.74 -8.75
N LEU A 119 -10.00 3.89 -8.13
CA LEU A 119 -10.24 4.09 -6.71
C LEU A 119 -11.62 4.71 -6.40
N PRO A 120 -12.33 4.24 -5.37
CA PRO A 120 -13.57 4.85 -4.90
C PRO A 120 -13.28 6.19 -4.20
N ALA A 121 -14.34 6.94 -3.91
CA ALA A 121 -14.24 8.11 -3.03
C ALA A 121 -13.73 7.70 -1.63
N HIS A 122 -12.80 8.49 -1.10
CA HIS A 122 -12.15 8.29 0.20
C HIS A 122 -11.56 6.87 0.38
N PRO A 123 -10.61 6.46 -0.48
CA PRO A 123 -10.08 5.09 -0.49
C PRO A 123 -9.43 4.68 0.84
N VAL A 124 -8.82 5.60 1.60
CA VAL A 124 -8.30 5.30 2.95
C VAL A 124 -9.42 4.91 3.92
N LYS A 125 -10.56 5.62 3.89
CA LYS A 125 -11.72 5.30 4.75
C LYS A 125 -12.41 4.01 4.32
N VAL A 126 -12.43 3.71 3.04
CA VAL A 126 -12.99 2.45 2.51
C VAL A 126 -12.12 1.27 2.93
N SER A 127 -10.81 1.35 2.69
CA SER A 127 -9.86 0.30 3.07
C SER A 127 -9.79 0.06 4.58
N ALA A 128 -9.83 1.12 5.39
CA ALA A 128 -9.86 0.97 6.85
C ALA A 128 -11.07 0.17 7.33
N ARG A 129 -12.26 0.41 6.77
CA ARG A 129 -13.47 -0.37 7.10
C ARG A 129 -13.36 -1.84 6.69
N VAL A 130 -12.77 -2.12 5.52
CA VAL A 130 -12.54 -3.50 5.04
C VAL A 130 -11.58 -4.25 5.97
N LEU A 131 -10.50 -3.59 6.40
CA LEU A 131 -9.51 -4.15 7.32
C LEU A 131 -10.11 -4.43 8.71
N GLU A 132 -10.99 -3.55 9.20
CA GLU A 132 -11.67 -3.74 10.48
C GLU A 132 -12.74 -4.82 10.49
N GLY A 133 -13.47 -4.98 9.39
CA GLY A 133 -14.43 -6.07 9.23
C GLY A 133 -13.77 -7.45 9.24
N SER A 134 -12.46 -7.51 8.99
CA SER A 134 -11.67 -8.74 8.88
C SER A 134 -11.13 -9.26 10.23
N ARG A 135 -11.75 -8.88 11.36
CA ARG A 135 -11.31 -9.16 12.76
C ARG A 135 -11.27 -10.64 13.20
N ARG A 136 -11.31 -11.62 12.28
CA ARG A 136 -10.95 -13.00 12.63
C ARG A 136 -9.46 -13.20 12.35
N ALA A 137 -8.71 -13.39 13.44
CA ALA A 137 -7.34 -13.88 13.42
C ALA A 137 -7.23 -15.07 12.46
N PHE A 138 -6.09 -15.19 11.77
CA PHE A 138 -5.80 -16.20 10.76
C PHE A 138 -6.34 -17.58 11.16
N LYS A 139 -7.53 -17.93 10.65
CA LYS A 139 -8.19 -19.21 10.89
C LYS A 139 -8.39 -19.86 9.53
N PRO A 140 -8.06 -21.16 9.38
CA PRO A 140 -8.36 -21.87 8.17
C PRO A 140 -9.85 -22.24 8.19
N SER A 141 -10.66 -21.67 7.31
CA SER A 141 -11.94 -22.29 6.98
C SER A 141 -12.34 -21.99 5.54
N ARG A 142 -12.48 -23.09 4.80
CA ARG A 142 -13.30 -23.24 3.61
C ARG A 142 -14.68 -22.67 3.92
N ASP A 143 -15.09 -21.63 3.21
CA ASP A 143 -16.43 -21.43 2.67
C ASP A 143 -16.53 -20.02 2.08
N HIS A 144 -17.23 -19.93 0.95
CA HIS A 144 -17.41 -18.73 0.15
C HIS A 144 -18.19 -17.66 0.91
N GLU A 145 -17.50 -16.81 1.66
CA GLU A 145 -17.99 -15.51 2.11
C GLU A 145 -16.80 -14.66 2.55
N CYS A 146 -16.91 -13.34 2.34
CA CYS A 146 -15.86 -12.34 2.51
C CYS A 146 -15.12 -12.40 3.86
N TYR A 147 -14.07 -11.57 4.00
CA TYR A 147 -13.39 -11.20 5.27
C TYR A 147 -12.05 -11.89 5.54
N HIS A 148 -10.98 -11.29 5.01
CA HIS A 148 -9.63 -11.41 5.54
C HIS A 148 -8.85 -10.12 5.24
N VAL A 149 -7.80 -9.83 6.03
CA VAL A 149 -6.78 -8.80 5.77
C VAL A 149 -6.21 -8.91 4.34
N LEU A 150 -6.28 -10.12 3.76
CA LEU A 150 -6.14 -10.42 2.32
C LEU A 150 -6.87 -9.45 1.39
N ASN A 151 -8.02 -8.90 1.76
CA ASN A 151 -8.81 -8.08 0.84
C ASN A 151 -8.26 -6.67 0.67
N CYS A 152 -7.29 -6.22 1.47
CA CYS A 152 -6.52 -5.02 1.12
C CYS A 152 -5.57 -5.32 -0.04
N PHE A 153 -4.90 -6.48 0.01
CA PHE A 153 -4.06 -6.97 -1.09
C PHE A 153 -4.89 -7.34 -2.31
N HIS A 154 -6.03 -8.01 -2.14
CA HIS A 154 -6.93 -8.35 -3.23
C HIS A 154 -7.65 -7.10 -3.76
N PHE A 155 -7.91 -6.07 -2.96
CA PHE A 155 -8.37 -4.76 -3.46
C PHE A 155 -7.28 -4.09 -4.31
N VAL A 156 -6.03 -4.07 -3.84
CA VAL A 156 -4.87 -3.53 -4.58
C VAL A 156 -4.58 -4.32 -5.86
N LEU A 157 -4.69 -5.65 -5.82
CA LEU A 157 -4.62 -6.53 -6.99
C LEU A 157 -5.85 -6.37 -7.90
N SER A 158 -7.04 -6.09 -7.35
CA SER A 158 -8.26 -5.83 -8.13
C SER A 158 -8.29 -4.45 -8.79
N LEU A 159 -7.50 -3.49 -8.30
CA LEU A 159 -7.24 -2.24 -9.02
C LEU A 159 -6.39 -2.47 -10.27
N ASN A 160 -5.74 -3.64 -10.37
CA ASN A 160 -5.00 -4.12 -11.51
C ASN A 160 -5.74 -5.26 -12.25
N ARG A 161 -7.10 -5.32 -12.16
CA ARG A 161 -7.95 -6.31 -12.85
C ARG A 161 -8.05 -6.05 -14.37
N SER A 162 -6.91 -5.92 -15.01
CA SER A 162 -6.69 -6.49 -16.34
C SER A 162 -5.78 -7.71 -16.18
N GLY A 163 -6.34 -8.83 -15.71
CA GLY A 163 -5.80 -10.16 -16.09
C GLY A 163 -4.91 -10.96 -15.13
N THR A 164 -5.08 -10.97 -13.80
CA THR A 164 -4.37 -11.95 -12.95
C THR A 164 -5.14 -13.26 -12.78
N ASN A 165 -5.20 -14.07 -13.84
CA ASN A 165 -5.14 -15.52 -13.68
C ASN A 165 -3.68 -15.81 -13.33
N CYS A 166 -3.37 -16.51 -12.24
CA CYS A 166 -1.99 -17.01 -11.98
C CYS A 166 -1.55 -18.07 -13.03
N SER A 167 -2.29 -18.23 -14.13
CA SER A 167 -1.99 -19.05 -15.30
C SER A 167 -0.90 -18.38 -16.15
N GLY A 168 0.36 -18.55 -15.78
CA GLY A 168 1.46 -18.02 -16.60
C GLY A 168 2.88 -18.19 -16.10
N VAL A 169 3.13 -19.01 -15.07
CA VAL A 169 4.51 -19.28 -14.60
C VAL A 169 4.70 -20.78 -14.39
N ASP A 170 4.55 -21.55 -15.46
CA ASP A 170 5.21 -22.85 -15.62
C ASP A 170 6.12 -22.71 -16.84
N GLY A 171 7.43 -22.68 -16.60
CA GLY A 171 8.48 -22.53 -17.60
C GLY A 171 9.84 -22.55 -16.95
#